data_AF-A0A9D2IHM8-F1
#
_entry.id   AF-A0A9D2IHM8-F1
#
_cell.length_a   1.000
_cell.length_b   1.000
_cell.length_c   1.000
_cell.angle_alpha   90.00
_cell.angle_beta   90.00
_cell.angle_gamma   90.00
#
_symmetry.space_group_name_H-M   'P 1'
#
loop_
_entity.id
_entity.type
_entity.pdbx_description
1 polymer ?
#
loop_
_entity_poly.entity_id
_entity_poly.type
_entity_poly.pdbx_seq_one_letter_code
_entity_poly.pdbx_strand_id
1 'polypeptide(L)'
;MRREEVTEALRRRALGYEADEVVEEYGFTEGEAVLLKRKVTKKDVPPDIQAAKLLLEAEEPLAALTDEQLEQEKARLLLRLREEEEGEKRGSPP
;
A
#
# COMPACT_ATOMS: atom_id res chain seq x y z
N MET A 1 -5.09 7.75 -10.96
CA MET A 1 -4.71 6.97 -9.76
C MET A 1 -5.98 6.58 -9.03
N ARG A 2 -6.09 5.30 -8.69
CA ARG A 2 -7.16 4.75 -7.85
C ARG A 2 -6.81 5.03 -6.39
N ARG A 3 -7.82 5.16 -5.52
CA ARG A 3 -7.64 5.43 -4.08
C ARG A 3 -6.72 4.41 -3.42
N GLU A 4 -6.88 3.14 -3.77
CA GLU A 4 -6.06 2.02 -3.27
C GLU A 4 -4.56 2.20 -3.56
N GLU A 5 -4.21 2.68 -4.76
CA GLU A 5 -2.80 2.92 -5.14
C GLU A 5 -2.17 4.01 -4.29
N VAL A 6 -2.95 5.05 -3.95
CA VAL A 6 -2.51 6.16 -3.10
C VAL A 6 -2.38 5.70 -1.65
N THR A 7 -3.34 4.91 -1.15
CA THR A 7 -3.29 4.34 0.20
C THR A 7 -2.07 3.44 0.39
N GLU A 8 -1.75 2.59 -0.59
CA GLU A 8 -0.56 1.73 -0.52
C GLU A 8 0.74 2.56 -0.57
N ALA A 9 0.80 3.57 -1.43
CA ALA A 9 1.96 4.47 -1.48
C ALA A 9 2.17 5.21 -0.14
N LEU A 10 1.09 5.71 0.46
CA LEU A 10 1.11 6.33 1.79
C LEU A 10 1.55 5.32 2.86
N ARG A 11 1.07 4.07 2.80
CA ARG A 11 1.44 3.01 3.74
C ARG A 11 2.94 2.71 3.68
N ARG A 12 3.50 2.55 2.47
CA ARG A 12 4.95 2.37 2.30
C ARG A 12 5.73 3.55 2.87
N ARG A 13 5.27 4.77 2.63
CA ARG A 13 5.92 5.98 3.16
C ARG A 13 5.82 6.08 4.68
N ALA A 14 4.68 5.72 5.26
CA ALA A 14 4.43 5.74 6.70
C ALA A 14 5.33 4.76 7.47
N LEU A 15 5.57 3.58 6.90
CA LEU A 15 6.38 2.52 7.51
C LEU A 15 7.87 2.61 7.18
N GLY A 16 8.25 3.44 6.21
CA GLY A 16 9.58 3.42 5.61
C GLY A 16 9.75 2.25 4.64
N TYR A 17 10.70 2.38 3.73
CA TYR A 17 10.99 1.35 2.74
C TYR A 17 12.39 1.50 2.15
N GLU A 18 12.91 0.42 1.58
CA GLU A 18 14.12 0.49 0.75
C GLU A 18 13.76 0.77 -0.71
N ALA A 19 14.55 1.64 -1.36
CA ALA A 19 14.43 1.97 -2.76
C ALA A 19 15.77 1.75 -3.48
N ASP A 20 15.73 1.21 -4.69
CA ASP A 20 16.90 1.10 -5.54
C ASP A 20 17.02 2.37 -6.40
N GLU A 21 18.11 3.11 -6.25
CA GLU A 21 18.51 4.16 -7.17
C GLU A 21 19.44 3.59 -8.23
N VAL A 22 18.98 3.61 -9.49
CA VAL A 22 19.72 3.07 -10.62
C VAL A 22 20.30 4.21 -11.45
N VAL A 23 21.62 4.23 -11.59
CA VAL A 23 22.35 5.16 -12.45
C VAL A 23 22.95 4.35 -13.60
N GLU A 24 22.56 4.71 -14.82
CA GLU A 24 23.03 4.07 -16.05
C GLU A 24 23.80 5.10 -16.89
N GLU A 25 25.04 4.78 -17.23
CA GLU A 25 25.89 5.57 -18.11
C GLU A 25 25.88 4.92 -19.50
N TYR A 26 25.51 5.68 -20.53
CA TYR A 26 25.45 5.24 -21.92
C TYR A 26 26.53 5.92 -22.75
N GLY A 27 27.13 5.18 -23.69
CA GLY A 27 28.05 5.67 -24.70
C GLY A 27 27.51 5.41 -26.10
N PHE A 28 28.19 5.90 -27.13
CA PHE A 28 27.83 5.62 -28.52
C PHE A 28 28.93 4.83 -29.22
N THR A 29 28.53 3.72 -29.85
CA THR A 29 29.39 2.91 -30.72
C THR A 29 28.63 2.67 -32.01
N GLU A 30 29.25 3.01 -33.15
CA GLU A 30 28.65 2.83 -34.49
C GLU A 30 27.27 3.50 -34.67
N GLY A 31 27.01 4.57 -33.91
CA GLY A 31 25.75 5.32 -33.94
C GLY A 31 24.66 4.78 -33.01
N GLU A 32 24.90 3.67 -32.29
CA GLU A 32 23.97 3.10 -31.32
C GLU A 32 24.38 3.43 -29.88
N ALA A 33 23.39 3.70 -29.03
CA ALA A 33 23.60 3.90 -27.61
C ALA A 33 23.84 2.55 -26.91
N VAL A 34 25.01 2.37 -26.32
CA VAL A 34 25.39 1.18 -25.55
C VAL A 34 25.48 1.50 -24.07
N LEU A 35 24.92 0.64 -23.22
CA LEU A 35 25.05 0.76 -21.77
C LEU A 35 26.51 0.45 -21.38
N LEU A 36 27.23 1.45 -20.88
CA LEU A 36 28.62 1.32 -20.46
C LEU A 36 28.73 0.86 -19.01
N LYS A 37 27.84 1.37 -18.15
CA LYS A 37 27.90 1.11 -16.72
C LYS A 37 26.54 1.26 -16.09
N ARG A 38 26.22 0.36 -15.15
CA ARG A 38 25.03 0.43 -14.32
C ARG A 38 25.44 0.34 -12.85
N LYS A 39 25.09 1.37 -12.07
CA LYS A 39 25.28 1.41 -10.63
C LYS A 39 23.90 1.37 -9.96
N VAL A 40 23.69 0.39 -9.10
CA VAL A 40 22.48 0.28 -8.26
C VAL A 40 22.86 0.62 -6.82
N THR A 41 22.20 1.60 -6.23
CA THR A 41 22.42 2.03 -4.84
C THR A 41 21.13 1.81 -4.05
N LYS A 42 21.19 1.03 -2.97
CA LYS A 42 20.07 0.90 -2.04
C LYS A 42 19.99 2.14 -1.16
N LYS A 43 18.85 2.80 -1.17
CA LYS A 43 18.53 3.92 -0.29
C LYS A 43 17.45 3.50 0.69
N ASP A 44 17.76 3.70 1.97
CA ASP A 44 16.76 3.60 3.02
C ASP A 44 15.93 4.88 3.04
N VAL A 45 14.62 4.72 2.94
CA VAL A 45 13.65 5.79 3.09
C VAL A 45 13.02 5.61 4.48
N PRO A 46 13.31 6.50 5.44
CA PRO A 46 12.83 6.33 6.80
C PRO A 46 11.30 6.47 6.89
N PRO A 47 10.70 5.91 7.95
CA PRO A 47 9.29 6.11 8.26
C PRO A 47 8.89 7.60 8.32
N ASP A 48 7.72 7.93 7.78
CA ASP A 48 7.20 9.29 7.74
C ASP A 48 5.93 9.44 8.59
N ILE A 49 6.05 10.20 9.68
CA ILE A 49 4.93 10.42 10.60
C ILE A 49 3.77 11.18 9.97
N GLN A 50 4.01 12.02 8.95
CA GLN A 50 2.92 12.75 8.28
C GLN A 50 2.09 11.79 7.43
N ALA A 51 2.74 10.86 6.73
CA ALA A 51 2.04 9.80 5.99
C ALA A 51 1.25 8.89 6.94
N ALA A 52 1.81 8.56 8.11
CA ALA A 52 1.10 7.79 9.13
C ALA A 52 -0.14 8.53 9.66
N LYS A 53 -0.05 9.83 9.97
CA LYS A 53 -1.19 10.64 10.41
C LYS A 53 -2.31 10.67 9.39
N LEU A 54 -1.99 10.91 8.11
CA LEU A 54 -2.98 10.94 7.04
C LEU A 54 -3.74 9.62 6.89
N LEU A 55 -3.08 8.48 7.11
CA LEU A 55 -3.74 7.17 7.10
C LEU A 55 -4.67 6.99 8.29
N LEU A 56 -4.23 7.40 9.48
CA LEU A 56 -5.04 7.30 10.70
C LEU A 56 -6.24 8.24 10.71
N GLU A 57 -6.11 9.42 10.08
CA GLU A 57 -7.19 10.40 9.91
C GLU A 57 -8.13 10.08 8.74
N ALA A 58 -7.72 9.21 7.81
CA ALA A 58 -8.56 8.80 6.68
C ALA A 58 -9.71 7.86 7.09
N GLU A 59 -9.62 7.24 8.27
CA GLU A 59 -10.73 6.52 8.89
C GLU A 59 -11.52 7.50 9.77
N GLU A 60 -12.82 7.64 9.49
CA GLU A 60 -13.70 8.37 10.39
C GLU A 60 -13.75 7.59 11.72
N PRO A 61 -13.43 8.22 12.87
CA PRO A 61 -13.41 7.52 14.14
C PRO A 61 -14.79 6.90 14.39
N LEU A 62 -14.86 5.64 14.81
CA LEU A 62 -16.14 4.99 15.15
C LEU A 62 -16.94 5.83 16.17
N ALA A 63 -16.25 6.53 17.06
CA ALA A 63 -16.85 7.43 18.06
C ALA A 63 -17.51 8.68 17.46
N ALA A 64 -17.24 9.01 16.20
CA ALA A 64 -17.85 10.13 15.48
C ALA A 64 -19.11 9.73 14.69
N LEU A 65 -19.40 8.43 14.58
CA LEU A 65 -20.58 7.91 13.88
C LEU A 65 -21.83 7.98 14.78
N THR A 66 -23.01 8.22 14.18
CA THR A 66 -24.28 8.10 14.90
C THR A 66 -24.63 6.65 15.21
N ASP A 67 -25.56 6.43 16.13
CA ASP A 67 -26.06 5.09 16.47
C ASP A 67 -26.58 4.35 15.22
N GLU A 68 -27.25 5.05 14.31
CA GLU A 68 -27.74 4.46 13.05
C GLU A 68 -26.59 4.05 12.11
N GLN A 69 -25.56 4.90 11.99
CA GLN A 69 -24.39 4.60 11.16
C GLN A 69 -23.59 3.43 11.73
N LEU A 70 -23.48 3.36 13.06
CA LEU A 70 -22.82 2.24 13.76
C LEU A 70 -23.57 0.92 13.54
N GLU A 71 -24.90 0.91 13.61
CA GLU A 71 -25.67 -0.31 13.35
C GLU A 71 -25.55 -0.77 11.89
N GLN A 72 -25.46 0.16 10.94
CA GLN A 72 -25.18 -0.15 9.53
C GLN A 72 -23.78 -0.77 9.35
N GLU A 73 -22.74 -0.17 9.93
CA GLU A 73 -21.38 -0.71 9.84
C GLU A 73 -21.26 -2.07 10.52
N LYS A 74 -21.90 -2.27 11.68
CA LYS A 74 -22.00 -3.58 12.34
C LYS A 74 -22.63 -4.64 11.43
N ALA A 75 -23.75 -4.33 10.78
CA ALA A 75 -24.40 -5.25 9.84
C ALA A 75 -23.50 -5.60 8.65
N ARG A 76 -22.79 -4.61 8.09
CA ARG A 76 -21.82 -4.81 6.99
C ARG A 76 -20.68 -5.74 7.41
N LEU A 77 -20.11 -5.51 8.59
CA LEU A 77 -18.99 -6.31 9.12
C LEU A 77 -19.42 -7.76 9.40
N LEU A 78 -20.61 -7.97 9.97
CA LEU A 78 -21.15 -9.31 10.21
C LEU A 78 -21.38 -10.08 8.91
N LEU A 79 -21.82 -9.42 7.84
CA LEU A 79 -21.97 -10.04 6.53
C LEU A 79 -20.60 -10.49 6.00
N ARG A 80 -19.62 -9.59 6.01
CA ARG A 80 -18.26 -9.89 5.53
C ARG A 80 -17.63 -11.05 6.29
N LEU A 81 -17.80 -11.09 7.62
CA LEU A 81 -17.27 -12.19 8.44
C LEU A 81 -17.89 -13.54 8.04
N ARG A 82 -19.21 -13.58 7.79
CA ARG A 82 -19.87 -14.80 7.28
C ARG A 82 -19.32 -15.23 5.93
N GLU A 83 -19.10 -14.28 5.02
CA GLU A 83 -18.52 -14.57 3.70
C GLU A 83 -17.10 -15.17 3.81
N GLU A 84 -16.28 -14.62 4.70
CA GLU A 84 -14.93 -15.12 4.98
C GLU A 84 -14.98 -16.53 5.61
N GLU A 85 -15.83 -16.76 6.61
CA GLU A 85 -16.05 -18.08 7.22
C GLU A 85 -16.58 -19.13 6.22
N GLU A 86 -17.47 -18.73 5.31
CA GLU A 86 -17.98 -19.60 4.25
C GLU A 86 -16.91 -19.90 3.19
N GLY A 87 -16.07 -18.92 2.86
CA GLY A 87 -14.91 -19.08 1.98
C GLY A 87 -13.90 -20.06 2.56
N GLU A 88 -13.62 -19.97 3.86
CA GLU A 88 -12.71 -20.86 4.58
C GLU A 88 -13.24 -22.30 4.65
N LYS A 89 -14.55 -22.47 4.86
CA LYS A 89 -15.23 -23.79 4.79
C LYS A 89 -15.23 -24.41 3.39
N ARG A 90 -15.23 -23.60 2.33
CA ARG A 90 -15.14 -24.08 0.94
C ARG A 90 -13.69 -24.41 0.52
N GLY A 91 -12.69 -23.86 1.22
CA GLY A 91 -11.27 -24.06 0.95
C GLY A 91 -10.60 -25.22 1.71
N SER A 92 -11.29 -25.83 2.67
CA SER A 92 -10.78 -26.98 3.44
C SER A 92 -11.30 -28.30 2.82
N PRO A 93 -10.49 -29.09 2.10
CA PRO A 93 -10.89 -30.42 1.69
C PRO A 93 -10.81 -31.40 2.90
N PRO A 94 -11.62 -32.48 2.91
CA PRO A 94 -11.52 -33.54 3.91
C PRO A 94 -10.20 -34.32 3.83
#